data_AF-A0A938GE54-F1
#
_entry.id   AF-A0A938GE54-F1
#
_cell.length_a   1.000
_cell.length_b   1.000
_cell.length_c   1.000
_cell.angle_alpha   90.00
_cell.angle_beta   90.00
_cell.angle_gamma   90.00
#
_symmetry.space_group_name_H-M   'P 1'
#
loop_
_entity.id
_entity.type
_entity.pdbx_description
1 polymer ?
#
loop_
_entity_poly.entity_id
_entity_poly.type
_entity_poly.pdbx_seq_one_letter_code
_entity_poly.pdbx_strand_id
1 'polypeptide(L)'
;MLLNLRGKKLGLLISARPGQPNFDRGLKLAEAALAAGVVVYLYCIDDAVAGVSDARLQLLKQHGLHLYACAFGAHRRALPLNDLATYAGLSVVNELIEATDRFVSFN
;
A
#
# COMPACT_ATOMS: atom_id res chain seq x y z
N MET A 1 -29.14 -4.45 4.03
CA MET A 1 -28.33 -5.48 3.35
C MET A 1 -26.88 -5.11 3.56
N LEU A 2 -26.16 -5.80 4.46
CA LEU A 2 -24.72 -5.56 4.63
C LEU A 2 -24.01 -6.04 3.36
N LEU A 3 -23.26 -5.15 2.70
CA LEU A 3 -22.45 -5.52 1.54
C LEU A 3 -21.43 -6.58 1.97
N ASN A 4 -21.40 -7.73 1.31
CA ASN A 4 -20.33 -8.70 1.49
C ASN A 4 -19.09 -8.22 0.73
N LEU A 5 -18.05 -7.81 1.45
CA LEU A 5 -16.79 -7.32 0.88
C LEU A 5 -15.72 -8.43 0.77
N ARG A 6 -15.98 -9.61 1.31
CA ARG A 6 -15.00 -10.69 1.35
C ARG A 6 -14.57 -11.09 -0.06
N GLY A 7 -13.26 -11.15 -0.29
CA GLY A 7 -12.66 -11.51 -1.57
C GLY A 7 -12.63 -10.38 -2.61
N LYS A 8 -13.21 -9.21 -2.32
CA LYS A 8 -13.02 -8.02 -3.16
C LYS A 8 -11.57 -7.57 -3.13
N LYS A 9 -11.11 -6.91 -4.19
CA LYS A 9 -9.75 -6.41 -4.34
C LYS A 9 -9.72 -4.90 -4.20
N LEU A 10 -8.89 -4.40 -3.28
CA LEU A 10 -8.67 -2.98 -3.06
C LEU A 10 -7.22 -2.62 -3.39
N GLY A 11 -7.04 -1.70 -4.33
CA GLY A 11 -5.77 -1.04 -4.60
C GLY A 11 -5.65 0.25 -3.81
N LEU A 12 -4.51 0.46 -3.15
CA LEU A 12 -4.18 1.66 -2.40
C LEU A 12 -2.88 2.24 -2.93
N LEU A 13 -2.85 3.55 -3.09
CA LEU A 13 -1.62 4.31 -3.33
C LEU A 13 -1.44 5.34 -2.22
N ILE A 14 -0.25 5.37 -1.63
CA ILE A 14 0.11 6.37 -0.63
C ILE A 14 1.35 7.11 -1.14
N SER A 15 1.28 8.43 -1.23
CA SER A 15 2.43 9.31 -1.55
C SER A 15 2.87 10.15 -0.35
N ALA A 16 1.99 10.36 0.63
CA ALA A 16 2.26 11.06 1.89
C ALA A 16 3.35 10.37 2.73
N ARG A 17 4.21 11.17 3.39
CA ARG A 17 5.28 10.62 4.26
C ARG A 17 4.73 10.08 5.60
N PRO A 18 5.46 9.19 6.29
CA PRO A 18 5.14 8.79 7.66
C PRO A 18 4.95 9.99 8.60
N GLY A 19 3.93 9.94 9.45
CA GLY A 19 3.56 11.03 10.35
C GLY A 19 2.66 12.11 9.74
N GLN A 20 2.33 12.04 8.45
CA GLN A 20 1.27 12.86 7.86
C GLN A 20 -0.10 12.16 7.95
N PRO A 21 -1.20 12.93 8.09
CA PRO A 21 -2.53 12.37 8.25
C PRO A 21 -2.96 11.40 7.15
N ASN A 22 -2.53 11.63 5.90
CA ASN A 22 -2.93 10.80 4.77
C ASN A 22 -2.18 9.47 4.71
N PHE A 23 -0.96 9.39 5.24
CA PHE A 23 -0.29 8.11 5.47
C PHE A 23 -1.10 7.27 6.49
N ASP A 24 -1.44 7.86 7.64
CA ASP A 24 -2.19 7.17 8.68
C ASP A 24 -3.59 6.75 8.23
N ARG A 25 -4.28 7.58 7.43
CA ARG A 25 -5.59 7.23 6.85
C ARG A 25 -5.49 6.06 5.87
N GLY A 26 -4.46 6.03 5.03
CA GLY A 26 -4.22 4.92 4.11
C GLY A 26 -3.99 3.60 4.86
N LEU A 27 -3.19 3.63 5.93
CA LEU A 27 -2.95 2.47 6.79
C LEU A 27 -4.24 1.99 7.49
N LYS A 28 -5.05 2.90 8.05
CA LYS A 28 -6.33 2.56 8.68
C LYS A 28 -7.34 1.96 7.70
N LEU A 29 -7.37 2.46 6.46
CA LEU A 29 -8.23 1.88 5.43
C LEU A 29 -7.76 0.47 5.05
N ALA A 30 -6.44 0.25 4.90
CA ALA A 30 -5.89 -1.06 4.64
C ALA A 30 -6.23 -2.06 5.76
N GLU A 31 -6.06 -1.65 7.01
CA GLU A 31 -6.42 -2.45 8.19
C GLU A 31 -7.90 -2.85 8.20
N ALA A 32 -8.81 -1.89 8.03
CA ALA A 32 -10.25 -2.14 8.01
C ALA A 32 -10.67 -3.06 6.85
N ALA A 33 -10.06 -2.88 5.67
CA ALA A 33 -10.33 -3.70 4.50
C ALA A 33 -9.86 -5.15 4.71
N LEU A 34 -8.65 -5.36 5.24
CA LEU A 34 -8.15 -6.70 5.58
C LEU A 34 -9.05 -7.38 6.61
N ALA A 35 -9.47 -6.67 7.66
CA ALA A 35 -10.39 -7.18 8.67
C ALA A 35 -11.77 -7.59 8.08
N ALA A 36 -12.20 -6.92 7.00
CA ALA A 36 -13.41 -7.26 6.26
C ALA A 36 -13.21 -8.42 5.25
N GLY A 37 -12.01 -9.00 5.16
CA GLY A 37 -11.67 -10.09 4.25
C GLY A 37 -11.45 -9.64 2.80
N VAL A 38 -11.17 -8.35 2.58
CA VAL A 38 -10.77 -7.79 1.29
C VAL A 38 -9.29 -8.14 1.02
N VAL A 39 -8.96 -8.44 -0.23
CA VAL A 39 -7.57 -8.56 -0.68
C VAL A 39 -7.02 -7.17 -0.94
N VAL A 40 -6.01 -6.75 -0.18
CA VAL A 40 -5.47 -5.38 -0.24
C VAL A 40 -4.09 -5.37 -0.88
N TYR A 41 -3.92 -4.50 -1.87
CA TYR A 41 -2.66 -4.17 -2.51
C TYR A 41 -2.33 -2.72 -2.21
N LEU A 42 -1.15 -2.43 -1.65
CA LEU A 42 -0.75 -1.07 -1.30
C LEU A 42 0.60 -0.75 -1.93
N TYR A 43 0.64 0.37 -2.66
CA TYR A 43 1.83 0.88 -3.31
C TYR A 43 2.30 2.19 -2.65
N CYS A 44 3.51 2.18 -2.09
CA CYS A 44 4.17 3.38 -1.58
C CYS A 44 4.94 4.09 -2.71
N ILE A 45 4.62 5.37 -2.94
CA ILE A 45 5.32 6.24 -3.89
C ILE A 45 5.82 7.52 -3.21
N ASP A 46 6.66 8.27 -3.90
CA ASP A 46 7.20 9.56 -3.44
C ASP A 46 7.76 9.47 -2.01
N ASP A 47 7.23 10.26 -1.08
CA ASP A 47 7.75 10.31 0.28
C ASP A 47 7.29 9.13 1.15
N ALA A 48 6.20 8.44 0.76
CA ALA A 48 5.73 7.25 1.44
C ALA A 48 6.73 6.09 1.37
N VAL A 49 7.65 6.09 0.39
CA VAL A 49 8.69 5.06 0.27
C VAL A 49 9.59 5.00 1.51
N ALA A 50 9.79 6.12 2.20
CA ALA A 50 10.51 6.15 3.47
C ALA A 50 9.76 5.42 4.60
N GLY A 51 8.46 5.17 4.43
CA GLY A 51 7.59 4.47 5.37
C GLY A 51 7.53 2.96 5.18
N VAL A 52 8.28 2.37 4.24
CA VAL A 52 8.24 0.91 4.00
C VAL A 52 8.60 0.14 5.27
N SER A 53 9.53 0.63 6.08
CA SER A 53 9.91 0.02 7.37
C SER A 53 9.01 0.39 8.55
N ASP A 54 7.95 1.17 8.35
CA ASP A 54 6.99 1.51 9.42
C ASP A 54 6.40 0.23 10.00
N ALA A 55 6.52 0.06 11.33
CA ALA A 55 6.10 -1.14 12.03
C ALA A 55 4.62 -1.48 11.80
N ARG A 56 3.76 -0.47 11.63
CA ARG A 56 2.34 -0.64 11.36
C ARG A 56 2.12 -1.23 9.97
N LEU A 57 2.87 -0.75 8.98
CA LEU A 57 2.80 -1.26 7.60
C LEU A 57 3.32 -2.69 7.51
N GLN A 58 4.41 -3.01 8.22
CA GLN A 58 4.95 -4.37 8.30
C GLN A 58 4.00 -5.33 9.03
N LEU A 59 3.30 -4.87 10.06
CA LEU A 59 2.24 -5.66 10.70
C LEU A 59 1.08 -5.96 9.73
N LEU A 60 0.65 -4.99 8.92
CA LEU A 60 -0.38 -5.23 7.91
C LEU A 60 0.08 -6.24 6.84
N LYS A 61 1.35 -6.19 6.44
CA LYS A 61 1.96 -7.19 5.53
C LYS A 61 1.92 -8.59 6.13
N GLN A 62 2.25 -8.75 7.41
CA GLN A 62 2.11 -10.02 8.11
C GLN A 62 0.67 -10.53 8.14
N HIS A 63 -0.32 -9.62 8.14
CA HIS A 63 -1.75 -9.94 8.05
C HIS A 63 -2.29 -10.09 6.61
N GLY A 64 -1.41 -10.17 5.60
CA GLY A 64 -1.79 -10.48 4.22
C GLY A 64 -1.89 -9.27 3.29
N LEU A 65 -1.42 -8.08 3.68
CA LEU A 65 -1.26 -6.95 2.76
C LEU A 65 -0.20 -7.28 1.70
N HIS A 66 -0.56 -7.13 0.42
CA HIS A 66 0.40 -7.14 -0.68
C HIS A 66 1.08 -5.76 -0.78
N LEU A 67 2.29 -5.64 -0.24
CA LEU A 67 3.02 -4.38 -0.15
C LEU A 67 4.02 -4.19 -1.29
N TYR A 68 3.86 -3.09 -2.02
CA TYR A 68 4.76 -2.63 -3.08
C TYR A 68 5.37 -1.28 -2.75
N ALA A 69 6.54 -1.00 -3.30
CA ALA A 69 7.20 0.30 -3.17
C ALA A 69 7.86 0.73 -4.49
N CYS A 70 7.90 2.03 -4.74
CA CYS A 70 8.56 2.59 -5.91
C CYS A 70 10.07 2.35 -5.87
N ALA A 71 10.58 1.48 -6.76
CA ALA A 71 12.01 1.17 -6.86
C ALA A 71 12.85 2.42 -7.16
N PHE A 72 12.40 3.26 -8.09
CA PHE A 72 13.06 4.51 -8.42
C PHE A 72 13.05 5.50 -7.24
N GLY A 73 11.92 5.60 -6.52
CA GLY A 73 11.77 6.46 -5.34
C GLY A 73 12.68 6.04 -4.18
N ALA A 74 12.88 4.73 -4.01
CA ALA A 74 13.80 4.15 -3.03
C ALA A 74 15.25 4.45 -3.40
N HIS A 75 15.63 4.20 -4.66
CA HIS A 75 16.97 4.46 -5.17
C HIS A 75 17.36 5.94 -5.03
N ARG A 76 16.49 6.87 -5.41
CA ARG A 76 16.72 8.32 -5.26
C ARG A 76 16.95 8.78 -3.82
N ARG A 77 16.45 8.02 -2.85
CA ARG A 77 16.58 8.31 -1.41
C ARG A 77 17.65 7.44 -0.73
N ALA A 78 18.44 6.70 -1.50
CA ALA A 78 19.44 5.75 -1.00
C ALA A 78 18.86 4.72 0.00
N LEU A 79 17.59 4.34 -0.19
CA LEU A 79 16.94 3.31 0.62
C LEU A 79 17.29 1.92 0.05
N PRO A 80 17.55 0.92 0.92
CA PRO A 80 17.84 -0.43 0.46
C PRO A 80 16.61 -1.04 -0.22
N LEU A 81 16.84 -1.77 -1.32
CA LEU A 81 15.85 -2.66 -1.92
C LEU A 81 15.96 -4.00 -1.21
N ASN A 82 15.06 -4.25 -0.26
CA ASN A 82 15.08 -5.45 0.59
C ASN A 82 13.70 -6.14 0.60
N ASP A 83 13.56 -7.19 1.40
CA ASP A 83 12.32 -7.97 1.41
C ASP A 83 11.18 -7.32 2.19
N LEU A 84 11.31 -6.05 2.64
CA LEU A 84 10.24 -5.35 3.36
C LEU A 84 9.06 -5.03 2.44
N ALA A 85 9.29 -4.86 1.13
CA ALA A 85 8.26 -4.65 0.12
C ALA A 85 8.70 -5.24 -1.24
N THR A 86 7.75 -5.48 -2.13
CA THR A 86 8.08 -5.73 -3.55
C THR A 86 8.39 -4.40 -4.23
N TYR A 87 9.66 -4.16 -4.56
CA TYR A 87 10.06 -2.94 -5.25
C TYR A 87 9.78 -3.04 -6.75
N ALA A 88 8.97 -2.11 -7.26
CA ALA A 88 8.52 -2.12 -8.65
C ALA A 88 8.43 -0.70 -9.26
N GLY A 89 8.23 -0.64 -10.57
CA GLY A 89 7.96 0.60 -11.30
C GLY A 89 6.47 0.95 -11.34
N LEU A 90 6.16 2.08 -11.97
CA LEU A 90 4.79 2.59 -12.12
C LEU A 90 3.88 1.69 -12.97
N SER A 91 4.43 0.77 -13.78
CA SER A 91 3.63 -0.23 -14.49
C SER A 91 2.76 -1.06 -13.55
N VAL A 92 3.29 -1.41 -12.36
CA VAL A 92 2.53 -2.12 -11.33
C VAL A 92 1.36 -1.28 -10.82
N VAL A 93 1.49 0.05 -10.73
CA VAL A 93 0.37 0.90 -10.33
C VAL A 93 -0.75 0.83 -11.37
N ASN A 94 -0.41 0.84 -12.67
CA ASN A 94 -1.39 0.67 -13.74
C ASN A 94 -2.09 -0.70 -13.64
N GLU A 95 -1.33 -1.76 -13.44
CA GLU A 95 -1.88 -3.12 -13.23
C GLU A 95 -2.80 -3.17 -12.00
N LEU A 96 -2.47 -2.50 -10.90
CA LEU A 96 -3.32 -2.44 -9.71
C LEU A 96 -4.63 -1.70 -9.98
N ILE A 97 -4.60 -0.61 -10.76
CA ILE A 97 -5.82 0.12 -11.17
C ILE A 97 -6.73 -0.79 -12.00
N GLU A 98 -6.17 -1.58 -12.91
CA GLU A 98 -6.93 -2.49 -13.78
C GLU A 98 -7.45 -3.73 -13.04
N ALA A 99 -6.66 -4.28 -12.11
CA ALA A 99 -6.93 -5.59 -11.49
C ALA A 99 -7.74 -5.53 -10.19
N THR A 100 -7.97 -4.33 -9.63
CA THR A 100 -8.70 -4.15 -8.36
C THR A 100 -10.14 -3.68 -8.60
N ASP A 101 -11.06 -4.08 -7.73
CA ASP A 101 -12.46 -3.64 -7.82
C ASP A 101 -12.58 -2.13 -7.53
N ARG A 102 -11.69 -1.60 -6.69
CA ARG A 102 -11.58 -0.18 -6.34
C ARG A 102 -10.12 0.18 -6.12
N PHE A 103 -9.78 1.40 -6.52
CA PHE A 103 -8.47 1.99 -6.31
C PHE A 103 -8.63 3.35 -5.60
N VAL A 104 -7.88 3.58 -4.52
CA VAL A 104 -7.94 4.81 -3.73
C VAL A 104 -6.53 5.35 -3.49
N SER A 105 -6.37 6.66 -3.61
CA SER A 105 -5.08 7.34 -3.39
C SER A 105 -5.13 8.28 -2.19
N PHE A 106 -4.02 8.34 -1.45
CA PHE A 106 -3.77 9.23 -0.32
C PHE A 106 -2.49 10.01 -0.57
N ASN A 107 -2.62 11.34 -0.75
CA ASN A 107 -1.52 12.25 -1.05
C ASN A 107 -1.20 13.21 0.07
#